data_AF-A0A7S0DB77-F1
#
_entry.id   AF-A0A7S0DB77-F1
#
_cell.length_a   1.000
_cell.length_b   1.000
_cell.length_c   1.000
_cell.angle_alpha   90.00
_cell.angle_beta   90.00
_cell.angle_gamma   90.00
#
_symmetry.space_group_name_H-M   'P 1'
#
loop_
_entity.id
_entity.type
_entity.pdbx_description
1 polymer ?
#
loop_
_entity_poly.entity_id
_entity_poly.type
_entity_poly.pdbx_seq_one_letter_code
_entity_poly.pdbx_strand_id
1 'polypeptide(L)'
;DCHLKATMDNKELKDVDEGLYSRQLYVYGAEAQRKMQQTNVLLVGLKGLGVEIAKNIILSGVRSVGILDPETVKISDLGSQFYLTPTDVGKPRAECAISQLKELNKYVNVHHVPVKAGCRLPYLDEEILK
;
A
#
# COMPACT_ATOMS: atom_id res chain seq x y z
N ASP A 1 -14.30 -25.19 -24.49
CA ASP A 1 -15.14 -23.98 -24.29
C ASP A 1 -15.22 -23.56 -22.83
N CYS A 2 -14.23 -22.80 -22.35
CA CYS A 2 -14.23 -22.24 -21.00
C CYS A 2 -14.61 -20.75 -21.04
N HIS A 3 -15.90 -20.45 -21.26
CA HIS A 3 -16.43 -19.11 -21.04
C HIS A 3 -16.56 -18.85 -19.53
N LEU A 4 -15.46 -18.44 -18.90
CA LEU A 4 -15.50 -17.80 -17.58
C LEU A 4 -16.04 -16.38 -17.76
N LYS A 5 -17.36 -16.23 -17.59
CA LYS A 5 -17.99 -14.91 -17.40
C LYS A 5 -17.39 -14.30 -16.15
N ALA A 6 -16.60 -13.24 -16.32
CA ALA A 6 -16.27 -12.34 -15.22
C ALA A 6 -17.59 -11.76 -14.69
N THR A 7 -18.07 -12.27 -13.56
CA THR A 7 -19.14 -11.64 -12.80
C THR A 7 -18.63 -10.29 -12.32
N MET A 8 -19.05 -9.22 -12.98
CA MET A 8 -18.89 -7.86 -12.48
C MET A 8 -19.76 -7.76 -11.23
N ASP A 9 -19.12 -7.87 -10.07
CA ASP A 9 -19.74 -7.61 -8.78
C ASP A 9 -20.14 -6.13 -8.76
N ASN A 10 -21.41 -5.87 -9.05
CA ASN A 10 -21.98 -4.54 -9.18
C ASN A 10 -22.23 -3.97 -7.78
N LYS A 11 -21.15 -3.76 -7.04
CA LYS A 11 -21.17 -3.03 -5.77
C LYS A 11 -21.44 -1.58 -6.11
N GLU A 12 -22.59 -1.06 -5.67
CA GLU A 12 -22.90 0.36 -5.77
C GLU A 12 -21.68 1.17 -5.35
N LEU A 13 -21.17 1.98 -6.28
CA LEU A 13 -20.03 2.83 -6.01
C LEU A 13 -20.48 3.82 -4.97
N LYS A 14 -19.90 3.72 -3.77
CA LYS A 14 -20.02 4.81 -2.80
C LYS A 14 -19.59 6.08 -3.53
N ASP A 15 -20.46 7.07 -3.50
CA ASP A 15 -20.16 8.33 -4.16
C ASP A 15 -18.86 8.90 -3.58
N VAL A 16 -18.10 9.58 -4.42
CA VAL A 16 -16.81 10.14 -3.98
C VAL A 16 -17.12 11.14 -2.87
N ASP A 17 -16.46 11.00 -1.72
CA ASP A 17 -16.54 12.02 -0.66
C ASP A 17 -15.91 13.32 -1.18
N GLU A 18 -16.76 14.18 -1.75
CA GLU A 18 -16.36 15.45 -2.36
C GLU A 18 -15.73 16.39 -1.32
N GLY A 19 -16.07 16.25 -0.04
CA GLY A 19 -15.46 17.03 1.03
C GLY A 19 -13.99 16.66 1.24
N LEU A 20 -13.71 15.36 1.41
CA LEU A 20 -12.36 14.86 1.65
C LEU A 20 -11.46 15.03 0.42
N TYR A 21 -11.97 14.72 -0.77
CA TYR A 21 -11.18 14.69 -2.01
C TYR A 21 -11.35 15.95 -2.88
N SER A 22 -12.05 16.99 -2.41
CA SER A 22 -12.29 18.26 -3.15
C SER A 22 -11.07 18.76 -3.93
N ARG A 23 -9.93 18.90 -3.26
CA ARG A 23 -8.68 19.39 -3.89
C ARG A 23 -8.16 18.45 -4.98
N GLN A 24 -8.28 17.14 -4.79
CA GLN A 24 -7.84 16.13 -5.76
C GLN A 24 -8.78 16.08 -6.96
N LEU A 25 -10.08 16.25 -6.72
CA LEU A 25 -11.13 16.30 -7.74
C LEU A 25 -10.94 17.46 -8.72
N TYR A 26 -10.48 18.63 -8.25
CA TYR A 26 -10.16 19.76 -9.14
C TYR A 26 -8.97 19.50 -10.07
N VAL A 27 -8.07 18.56 -9.73
CA VAL A 27 -6.88 18.27 -10.53
C VAL A 27 -7.15 17.15 -11.53
N TYR A 28 -7.70 16.02 -11.08
CA TYR A 28 -7.85 14.82 -11.91
C TYR A 28 -9.29 14.55 -12.36
N GLY A 29 -10.29 15.22 -11.75
CA GLY A 29 -11.71 14.99 -12.02
C GLY A 29 -12.31 13.79 -11.28
N ALA A 30 -13.64 13.78 -11.16
CA ALA A 30 -14.39 12.75 -10.43
C ALA A 30 -14.25 11.35 -11.03
N GLU A 31 -14.16 11.23 -12.35
CA GLU A 31 -14.02 9.92 -13.00
C GLU A 31 -12.68 9.25 -12.65
N ALA A 32 -11.58 10.02 -12.65
CA ALA A 32 -10.27 9.51 -12.27
C ALA A 32 -10.24 9.08 -10.80
N GLN A 33 -10.84 9.88 -9.91
CA GLN A 33 -10.95 9.53 -8.49
C GLN A 33 -11.73 8.24 -8.26
N ARG A 34 -12.85 8.03 -8.98
CA ARG A 34 -13.61 6.77 -8.92
C ARG A 34 -12.77 5.57 -9.38
N LYS A 35 -11.99 5.71 -10.45
CA LYS A 35 -11.07 4.65 -10.91
C LYS A 35 -10.00 4.32 -9.86
N MET A 36 -9.44 5.33 -9.20
CA MET A 36 -8.48 5.12 -8.10
C MET A 36 -9.12 4.37 -6.93
N GLN A 37 -10.33 4.74 -6.52
CA GLN A 37 -11.09 4.07 -5.46
C GLN A 37 -11.47 2.61 -5.76
N GLN A 38 -11.31 2.15 -7.00
CA GLN A 38 -11.48 0.75 -7.41
C GLN A 38 -10.16 -0.01 -7.51
N THR A 39 -9.03 0.69 -7.51
CA THR A 39 -7.69 0.12 -7.72
C THR A 39 -7.11 -0.50 -6.46
N ASN A 40 -6.58 -1.71 -6.58
CA ASN A 40 -5.79 -2.37 -5.54
C ASN A 40 -4.30 -2.26 -5.88
N VAL A 41 -3.49 -1.86 -4.91
CA VAL A 41 -2.04 -1.68 -5.07
C VAL A 41 -1.31 -2.68 -4.19
N LEU A 42 -0.29 -3.34 -4.73
CA LEU A 42 0.70 -4.10 -3.96
C LEU A 42 2.01 -3.29 -3.92
N LEU A 43 2.43 -2.93 -2.72
CA LEU A 43 3.72 -2.29 -2.48
C LEU A 43 4.72 -3.33 -1.98
N VAL A 44 5.83 -3.46 -2.69
CA VAL A 44 6.91 -4.40 -2.38
C VAL A 44 8.10 -3.62 -1.81
N GLY A 45 8.43 -3.87 -0.55
CA GLY A 45 9.45 -3.17 0.22
C GLY A 45 8.93 -1.93 0.93
N LEU A 46 9.30 -1.78 2.20
CA LEU A 46 8.89 -0.70 3.09
C LEU A 46 10.09 -0.04 3.79
N LYS A 47 11.19 0.16 3.04
CA LYS A 47 12.29 1.03 3.46
C LYS A 47 11.84 2.52 3.41
N GLY A 48 12.76 3.46 3.65
CA GLY A 48 12.43 4.90 3.67
C GLY A 48 11.70 5.41 2.42
N LEU A 49 12.09 4.98 1.22
CA LEU A 49 11.34 5.31 -0.01
C LEU A 49 9.95 4.64 -0.05
N GLY A 50 9.88 3.38 0.35
CA GLY A 50 8.63 2.62 0.35
C GLY A 50 7.56 3.25 1.23
N VAL A 51 7.93 3.75 2.41
CA VAL A 51 6.97 4.42 3.30
C VAL A 51 6.44 5.74 2.73
N GLU A 52 7.26 6.51 2.01
CA GLU A 52 6.86 7.74 1.34
C GLU A 52 5.89 7.46 0.19
N ILE A 53 6.17 6.43 -0.61
CA ILE A 53 5.28 5.95 -1.67
C ILE A 53 3.96 5.46 -1.05
N ALA A 54 4.02 4.63 0.00
CA ALA A 54 2.84 4.14 0.70
C ALA A 54 1.95 5.29 1.18
N LYS A 55 2.54 6.29 1.84
CA LYS A 55 1.85 7.48 2.33
C LYS A 55 1.10 8.18 1.20
N ASN A 56 1.76 8.45 0.08
CA ASN A 56 1.14 9.16 -1.05
C ASN A 56 0.01 8.34 -1.68
N ILE A 57 0.18 7.03 -1.86
CA ILE A 57 -0.85 6.16 -2.44
C ILE A 57 -2.08 6.07 -1.52
N ILE A 58 -1.88 5.94 -0.20
CA ILE A 58 -2.96 5.88 0.78
C ILE A 58 -3.72 7.22 0.84
N LEU A 59 -3.01 8.36 0.87
CA LEU A 59 -3.63 9.69 0.86
C LEU A 59 -4.33 10.02 -0.47
N SER A 60 -3.97 9.35 -1.57
CA SER A 60 -4.66 9.48 -2.87
C SER A 60 -6.03 8.77 -2.90
N GLY A 61 -6.33 7.91 -1.93
CA GLY A 61 -7.66 7.32 -1.78
C GLY A 61 -7.93 6.12 -2.70
N VAL A 62 -6.95 5.21 -2.85
CA VAL A 62 -7.16 3.93 -3.58
C VAL A 62 -8.05 2.95 -2.81
N ARG A 63 -8.50 1.85 -3.44
CA ARG A 63 -9.31 0.83 -2.74
C ARG A 63 -8.57 0.15 -1.59
N SER A 64 -7.37 -0.34 -1.89
CA SER A 64 -6.56 -1.08 -0.93
C SER A 64 -5.08 -1.02 -1.26
N VAL A 65 -4.26 -1.08 -0.22
CA VAL A 65 -2.80 -1.19 -0.32
C VAL A 65 -2.36 -2.43 0.45
N GLY A 66 -1.89 -3.44 -0.26
CA GLY A 66 -1.18 -4.58 0.32
C GLY A 66 0.29 -4.23 0.44
N ILE A 67 0.89 -4.46 1.61
CA ILE A 67 2.31 -4.21 1.84
C ILE A 67 3.02 -5.55 2.05
N LEU A 68 4.01 -5.79 1.22
CA LEU A 68 4.89 -6.96 1.28
C LEU A 68 6.30 -6.47 1.57
N ASP A 69 6.82 -6.79 2.75
CA ASP A 69 8.23 -6.61 3.09
C ASP A 69 8.71 -7.82 3.90
N PRO A 70 9.61 -8.67 3.36
CA PRO A 70 10.12 -9.83 4.10
C PRO A 70 11.14 -9.45 5.18
N GLU A 71 11.68 -8.23 5.16
CA GLU A 71 12.79 -7.83 6.03
C GLU A 71 12.30 -7.36 7.40
N THR A 72 13.15 -7.56 8.40
CA THR A 72 12.97 -6.97 9.73
C THR A 72 13.53 -5.55 9.79
N VAL A 73 13.16 -4.82 10.83
CA VAL A 73 13.66 -3.47 11.09
C VAL A 73 15.15 -3.53 11.47
N LYS A 74 15.98 -2.76 10.77
CA LYS A 74 17.40 -2.53 11.06
C LYS A 74 17.57 -1.14 11.66
N ILE A 75 18.64 -0.93 12.44
CA ILE A 75 18.93 0.37 13.06
C ILE A 75 19.05 1.49 12.00
N SER A 76 19.62 1.18 10.83
CA SER A 76 19.73 2.11 9.70
C SER A 76 18.38 2.60 9.17
N ASP A 77 17.31 1.82 9.35
CA ASP A 77 15.98 2.19 8.86
C ASP A 77 15.37 3.32 9.69
N LEU A 78 15.74 3.47 10.96
CA LEU A 78 15.23 4.51 11.87
C LEU A 78 15.50 5.92 11.34
N GLY A 79 16.58 6.11 10.58
CA GLY A 79 16.94 7.42 10.00
C GLY A 79 16.13 7.79 8.75
N SER A 80 15.44 6.82 8.12
CA SER A 80 14.74 7.04 6.84
C SER A 80 13.26 6.66 6.87
N GLN A 81 12.83 5.89 7.87
CA GLN A 81 11.48 5.37 7.98
C GLN A 81 10.82 5.91 9.26
N PHE A 82 10.11 7.02 9.14
CA PHE A 82 9.61 7.82 10.26
C PHE A 82 8.54 7.16 11.16
N TYR A 83 7.92 6.05 10.73
CA TYR A 83 7.03 5.25 11.59
C TYR A 83 7.73 4.24 12.51
N LEU A 84 9.04 4.00 12.37
CA LEU A 84 9.75 3.05 13.22
C LEU A 84 10.30 3.72 14.47
N THR A 85 10.26 2.99 15.57
CA THR A 85 10.92 3.36 16.81
C THR A 85 12.10 2.44 17.08
N PRO A 86 13.05 2.84 17.96
CA PRO A 86 14.13 1.94 18.39
C PRO A 86 13.63 0.61 18.97
N THR A 87 12.41 0.57 19.51
CA THR A 87 11.80 -0.66 20.07
C THR A 87 11.31 -1.64 19.00
N ASP A 88 11.30 -1.23 17.73
CA ASP A 88 10.87 -2.05 16.61
C ASP A 88 12.01 -2.83 15.96
N VAL A 89 13.26 -2.53 16.30
CA VAL A 89 14.44 -3.20 15.77
C VAL A 89 14.34 -4.72 15.98
N GLY A 90 14.50 -5.48 14.90
CA GLY A 90 14.38 -6.94 14.88
C GLY A 90 12.97 -7.48 14.65
N LYS A 91 11.91 -6.65 14.68
CA LYS A 91 10.53 -7.06 14.35
C LYS A 91 10.27 -6.95 12.84
N PRO A 92 9.23 -7.64 12.31
CA PRO A 92 8.84 -7.50 10.90
C PRO A 92 8.49 -6.04 10.55
N ARG A 93 9.17 -5.49 9.54
CA ARG A 93 9.09 -4.06 9.22
C ARG A 93 7.70 -3.63 8.78
N ALA A 94 7.07 -4.43 7.91
CA ALA A 94 5.72 -4.14 7.42
C ALA A 94 4.70 -4.10 8.57
N GLU A 95 4.82 -5.00 9.54
CA GLU A 95 3.88 -5.09 10.67
C GLU A 95 4.00 -3.87 11.60
N CYS A 96 5.22 -3.41 11.88
CA CYS A 96 5.48 -2.24 12.71
C CYS A 96 4.87 -0.94 12.14
N ALA A 97 4.87 -0.78 10.81
CA ALA A 97 4.38 0.43 10.16
C ALA A 97 2.88 0.41 9.82
N ILE A 98 2.25 -0.77 9.78
CA ILE A 98 0.88 -0.93 9.26
C ILE A 98 -0.17 -0.16 10.07
N SER A 99 -0.05 -0.10 11.39
CA SER A 99 -1.00 0.63 12.24
C SER A 99 -1.05 2.10 11.86
N GLN A 100 0.12 2.73 11.75
CA GLN A 100 0.28 4.14 11.43
C GLN A 100 -0.14 4.45 9.99
N LEU A 101 0.14 3.53 9.04
CA LEU A 101 -0.31 3.69 7.66
C LEU A 101 -1.84 3.62 7.51
N LYS A 102 -2.52 2.80 8.33
CA LYS A 102 -4.00 2.76 8.36
C LYS A 102 -4.63 4.05 8.86
N GLU A 103 -3.94 4.78 9.74
CA GLU A 103 -4.45 6.04 10.29
C GLU A 103 -4.49 7.18 9.26
N LEU A 104 -3.66 7.11 8.22
CA LEU A 104 -3.61 8.12 7.16
C LEU A 104 -4.94 8.28 6.42
N ASN A 105 -5.63 7.17 6.15
CA ASN A 105 -6.90 7.20 5.42
C ASN A 105 -7.76 5.98 5.75
N LYS A 106 -8.81 6.19 6.55
CA LYS A 106 -9.77 5.13 6.97
C LYS A 106 -10.58 4.53 5.82
N TYR A 107 -10.62 5.19 4.66
CA TYR A 107 -11.31 4.69 3.47
C TYR A 107 -10.47 3.71 2.65
N VAL A 108 -9.16 3.62 2.91
CA VAL A 108 -8.23 2.72 2.22
C VAL A 108 -7.98 1.48 3.05
N ASN A 109 -8.20 0.29 2.47
CA ASN A 109 -7.87 -0.96 3.16
C ASN A 109 -6.36 -1.26 3.07
N VAL A 110 -5.61 -0.90 4.11
CA VAL A 110 -4.17 -1.21 4.21
C VAL A 110 -3.96 -2.53 4.96
N HIS A 111 -3.18 -3.46 4.41
CA HIS A 111 -2.94 -4.76 5.04
C HIS A 111 -1.56 -5.35 4.75
N HIS A 112 -1.09 -6.21 5.66
CA HIS A 112 0.15 -6.97 5.47
C HIS A 112 -0.10 -8.12 4.49
N VAL A 113 0.81 -8.31 3.55
CA VAL A 113 0.83 -9.47 2.66
C VAL A 113 2.01 -10.35 3.07
N PRO A 114 1.76 -11.52 3.69
CA PRO A 114 2.83 -12.40 4.13
C PRO A 114 3.54 -13.03 2.92
N VAL A 115 4.86 -13.17 3.01
CA VAL A 115 5.65 -13.90 2.02
C VAL A 115 5.58 -15.40 2.32
N LYS A 116 5.21 -16.19 1.32
CA LYS A 116 5.17 -17.66 1.44
C LYS A 116 6.61 -18.19 1.52
N ALA A 117 6.90 -19.05 2.51
CA ALA A 117 8.21 -19.69 2.63
C ALA A 117 8.60 -20.41 1.33
N GLY A 118 9.79 -20.12 0.81
CA GLY A 118 10.32 -20.69 -0.45
C GLY A 118 9.96 -19.90 -1.73
N CYS A 119 9.15 -18.85 -1.64
CA CYS A 119 8.87 -17.98 -2.79
C CYS A 119 10.01 -16.97 -2.96
N ARG A 120 10.89 -17.17 -3.96
CA ARG A 120 11.87 -16.15 -4.36
C ARG A 120 11.15 -15.08 -5.18
N LEU A 121 11.20 -13.84 -4.69
CA LEU A 121 10.79 -12.69 -5.49
C LEU A 121 12.04 -12.19 -6.22
N PRO A 122 12.20 -12.49 -7.52
CA PRO A 122 13.45 -12.21 -8.24
C PRO A 122 13.87 -10.73 -8.17
N TYR A 123 12.90 -9.81 -8.04
CA TYR A 123 13.15 -8.37 -7.90
C TYR A 123 13.64 -7.91 -6.52
N LEU A 124 13.61 -8.77 -5.50
CA LEU A 124 14.13 -8.48 -4.17
C LEU A 124 15.51 -9.11 -3.92
N ASP A 125 15.99 -9.95 -4.83
CA ASP A 125 17.34 -10.49 -4.77
C ASP A 125 18.30 -9.39 -5.27
N GLU A 126 19.30 -9.00 -4.45
CA GLU A 126 20.31 -7.98 -4.80
C GLU A 126 21.15 -8.33 -6.04
N GLU A 127 20.95 -9.50 -6.63
CA GLU A 127 21.66 -10.01 -7.79
C GLU A 127 21.22 -9.38 -9.12
N ILE A 128 20.04 -8.76 -9.20
CA ILE A 128 19.56 -8.09 -10.44
C ILE A 128 20.10 -6.65 -10.60
N LEU A 129 20.66 -6.05 -9.53
CA LEU A 129 21.21 -4.69 -9.53
C LEU A 129 22.75 -4.64 -9.65
N LYS A 130 23.40 -5.79 -9.89
CA LYS A 130 24.82 -5.91 -10.23
C LYS A 130 24.98 -6.31 -11.69
#